data_AF-A0A834VMJ5-F1
#
_entry.id   AF-A0A834VMJ5-F1
#
_cell.length_a   1.000
_cell.length_b   1.000
_cell.length_c   1.000
_cell.angle_alpha   90.00
_cell.angle_beta   90.00
_cell.angle_gamma   90.00
#
_symmetry.space_group_name_H-M   'P 1'
#
loop_
_entity.id
_entity.type
_entity.pdbx_description
1 polymer ?
#
loop_
_entity_poly.entity_id
_entity_poly.type
_entity_poly.pdbx_seq_one_letter_code
_entity_poly.pdbx_strand_id
1 'polypeptide(L)'
;MAAEAIFHMIFNLPVFTEQNETFTIRHNDLDLQNILVEEEGNITGIIDWDNAIAAPRSIGTAAVPVFLRNDWFPDWANDLRTPQSMAWNHHYYRQIYAAALMEAGSENAKYTIKSALYQAVWCAITGSGSQTDLVEKVLREIPNFRGTNVNDFKLALGQGKWTAAENMLKKQLPKIFEPELPPEGLLAKLDFELDMQTTWWTSCDELIALFEAKRRVADDSAEESDDSAASWNTTEFRTSPHVLI
;
A
#
# COMPACT_ATOMS: atom_id res chain seq x y z
N MET A 1 10.98 20.65 28.06
CA MET A 1 12.03 19.98 28.85
C MET A 1 12.22 18.49 28.49
N ALA A 2 11.29 17.58 28.79
CA ALA A 2 11.50 16.12 28.58
C ALA A 2 11.43 15.66 27.11
N ALA A 3 10.38 16.06 26.39
CA ALA A 3 10.20 15.73 24.97
C ALA A 3 11.31 16.36 24.12
N GLU A 4 11.74 17.57 24.49
CA GLU A 4 12.88 18.27 23.88
C GLU A 4 14.18 17.44 23.96
N ALA A 5 14.48 16.78 25.09
CA ALA A 5 15.69 15.98 25.21
C ALA A 5 15.72 14.81 24.22
N ILE A 6 14.60 14.09 24.08
CA ILE A 6 14.46 12.99 23.11
C ILE A 6 14.52 13.54 21.68
N PHE A 7 13.81 14.64 21.43
CA PHE A 7 13.80 15.30 20.13
C PHE A 7 15.20 15.77 19.70
N HIS A 8 15.99 16.33 20.62
CA HIS A 8 17.38 16.67 20.38
C HIS A 8 18.25 15.44 20.07
N MET A 9 18.01 14.30 20.72
CA MET A 9 18.72 13.06 20.36
C MET A 9 18.36 12.59 18.94
N ILE A 10 17.09 12.69 18.55
CA ILE A 10 16.63 12.37 17.20
C ILE A 10 17.28 13.28 16.16
N PHE A 11 17.30 14.60 16.40
CA PHE A 11 17.87 15.55 15.45
C PHE A 11 19.37 15.36 15.22
N ASN A 12 20.09 14.86 16.22
CA ASN A 12 21.52 14.57 16.10
C ASN A 12 21.84 13.23 15.42
N LEU A 13 20.85 12.53 14.86
CA LEU A 13 21.09 11.29 14.12
C LEU A 13 21.74 11.58 12.75
N PRO A 14 22.57 10.65 12.23
CA PRO A 14 23.28 10.84 10.97
C PRO A 14 22.38 11.22 9.79
N VAL A 15 21.19 10.62 9.68
CA VAL A 15 20.22 10.89 8.59
C VAL A 15 19.75 12.35 8.50
N PHE A 16 19.97 13.15 9.54
CA PHE A 16 19.65 14.59 9.58
C PHE A 16 20.88 15.49 9.64
N THR A 17 22.08 14.93 9.82
CA THR A 17 23.32 15.66 10.10
C THR A 17 24.47 15.29 9.16
N GLU A 18 24.18 14.65 8.02
CA GLU A 18 25.19 14.29 7.02
C GLU A 18 25.98 15.54 6.56
N GLN A 19 27.31 15.51 6.71
CA GLN A 19 28.18 16.65 6.38
C GLN A 19 28.24 16.97 4.89
N ASN A 20 28.01 15.97 4.03
CA ASN A 20 28.01 16.09 2.56
C ASN A 20 26.60 15.89 1.99
N GLU A 21 25.58 16.38 2.69
CA GLU A 21 24.20 16.28 2.23
C GLU A 21 24.02 17.02 0.90
N THR A 22 23.18 16.46 0.03
CA THR A 22 22.75 17.09 -1.21
C THR A 22 21.24 17.28 -1.18
N PHE A 23 20.74 18.20 -2.01
CA PHE A 23 19.34 18.57 -2.01
C PHE A 23 18.67 18.13 -3.30
N THR A 24 17.44 17.66 -3.17
CA THR A 24 16.58 17.32 -4.30
C THR A 24 15.28 18.12 -4.21
N ILE A 25 14.56 18.25 -5.31
CA ILE A 25 13.27 18.93 -5.29
C ILE A 25 12.21 18.05 -4.60
N ARG A 26 11.37 18.66 -3.77
CA ARG A 26 10.25 18.01 -3.12
C ARG A 26 8.96 18.71 -3.52
N HIS A 27 8.00 17.92 -3.99
CA HIS A 27 6.61 18.33 -4.10
C HIS A 27 5.96 18.32 -2.70
N ASN A 28 5.60 19.50 -2.18
CA ASN A 28 5.15 19.60 -0.78
C ASN A 28 3.75 19.03 -0.53
N ASP A 29 2.90 19.00 -1.56
CA ASP A 29 1.53 18.46 -1.50
C ASP A 29 1.32 17.31 -2.50
N LEU A 30 2.25 16.35 -2.55
CA LEU A 30 2.09 15.20 -3.46
C LEU A 30 1.04 14.25 -2.90
N ASP A 31 -0.22 14.46 -3.25
CA ASP A 31 -1.37 13.65 -2.84
C ASP A 31 -2.20 13.25 -4.08
N LEU A 32 -3.20 12.39 -3.91
CA LEU A 32 -3.94 11.74 -5.01
C LEU A 32 -4.51 12.74 -6.03
N GLN A 33 -4.97 13.92 -5.59
CA GLN A 33 -5.52 14.95 -6.48
C GLN A 33 -4.46 15.58 -7.41
N ASN A 34 -3.18 15.47 -7.08
CA ASN A 34 -2.07 16.10 -7.79
C ASN A 34 -1.32 15.12 -8.73
N ILE A 35 -1.83 13.89 -8.86
CA ILE A 35 -1.30 12.84 -9.73
C ILE A 35 -2.34 12.54 -10.81
N LEU A 36 -2.01 12.86 -12.07
CA LEU A 36 -2.88 12.58 -13.21
C LEU A 36 -2.59 11.20 -13.76
N VAL A 37 -3.64 10.41 -13.99
CA VAL A 37 -3.58 9.06 -14.54
C VAL A 37 -4.50 8.94 -15.75
N GLU A 38 -4.11 8.13 -16.74
CA GLU A 38 -5.01 7.72 -17.81
C GLU A 38 -5.84 6.48 -17.43
N GLU A 39 -6.65 5.98 -18.36
CA GLU A 39 -7.56 4.85 -18.15
C GLU A 39 -6.83 3.55 -17.78
N GLU A 40 -5.66 3.33 -18.36
CA GLU A 40 -4.77 2.21 -18.10
C GLU A 40 -3.99 2.35 -16.78
N GLY A 41 -4.12 3.49 -16.08
CA GLY A 41 -3.46 3.75 -14.81
C GLY A 41 -2.04 4.31 -14.92
N ASN A 42 -1.55 4.60 -16.14
CA ASN A 42 -0.25 5.24 -16.32
C ASN A 42 -0.28 6.70 -15.86
N ILE A 43 0.78 7.15 -15.20
CA ILE A 43 0.92 8.55 -14.77
C ILE A 43 1.19 9.43 -16.00
N THR A 44 0.31 10.39 -16.25
CA THR A 44 0.42 11.35 -17.37
C THR A 44 0.99 12.70 -16.93
N GLY A 45 0.93 13.01 -15.64
CA GLY A 45 1.49 14.26 -15.11
C GLY A 45 1.40 14.38 -13.59
N ILE A 46 2.25 15.26 -13.06
CA ILE A 46 2.21 15.73 -11.67
C ILE A 46 2.02 17.24 -11.71
N ILE A 47 0.98 17.74 -11.05
CA ILE A 47 0.58 19.15 -11.07
C ILE A 47 0.66 19.76 -9.67
N ASP A 48 0.43 21.08 -9.57
CA ASP A 48 0.42 21.83 -8.30
C ASP A 48 1.79 21.86 -7.58
N TRP A 49 2.83 22.19 -8.36
CA TRP A 49 4.20 22.37 -7.86
C TRP A 49 4.41 23.67 -7.06
N ASP A 50 3.33 24.41 -6.77
CA ASP A 50 3.40 25.60 -5.97
C ASP A 50 3.88 25.22 -4.55
N ASN A 51 4.85 25.99 -4.03
CA ASN A 51 5.56 25.69 -2.77
C ASN A 51 6.50 24.47 -2.82
N ALA A 52 6.95 24.00 -3.98
CA ALA A 52 8.04 23.04 -4.04
C ALA A 52 9.31 23.59 -3.35
N ILE A 53 10.03 22.72 -2.63
CA ILE A 53 11.23 23.11 -1.87
C ILE A 53 12.44 22.26 -2.27
N ALA A 54 13.64 22.83 -2.10
CA ALA A 54 14.85 22.04 -2.03
C ALA A 54 14.91 21.35 -0.66
N ALA A 55 14.95 20.03 -0.64
CA ALA A 55 14.89 19.22 0.57
C ALA A 55 16.05 18.21 0.63
N PRO A 56 16.53 17.84 1.83
CA PRO A 56 17.48 16.74 2.01
C PRO A 56 16.95 15.46 1.36
N ARG A 57 17.85 14.58 0.92
CA ARG A 57 17.49 13.35 0.19
C ARG A 57 16.50 12.46 0.93
N SER A 58 16.56 12.45 2.27
CA SER A 58 15.67 11.67 3.13
C SER A 58 14.20 12.10 3.07
N ILE A 59 13.93 13.36 2.68
CA ILE A 59 12.58 13.92 2.54
C ILE A 59 12.35 14.57 1.16
N GLY A 60 13.21 14.25 0.19
CA GLY A 60 13.23 14.82 -1.15
C GLY A 60 12.41 14.04 -2.16
N THR A 61 12.96 13.82 -3.35
CA THR A 61 12.28 13.09 -4.44
C THR A 61 11.92 11.64 -4.11
N ALA A 62 12.64 11.00 -3.18
CA ALA A 62 12.36 9.63 -2.76
C ALA A 62 11.39 9.52 -1.57
N ALA A 63 10.86 10.65 -1.09
CA ALA A 63 9.91 10.67 0.00
C ALA A 63 8.53 10.18 -0.45
N VAL A 64 7.83 9.48 0.44
CA VAL A 64 6.50 8.97 0.14
C VAL A 64 5.49 10.13 0.03
N PRO A 65 4.49 10.02 -0.86
CA PRO A 65 3.35 10.93 -0.98
C PRO A 65 2.58 11.13 0.34
N VAL A 66 1.76 12.18 0.40
CA VAL A 66 0.96 12.57 1.57
C VAL A 66 0.05 11.41 2.03
N PHE A 67 -0.70 10.79 1.12
CA PHE A 67 -1.56 9.64 1.44
C PHE A 67 -0.82 8.41 1.99
N LEU A 68 0.52 8.34 1.87
CA LEU A 68 1.35 7.27 2.42
C LEU A 68 2.13 7.69 3.67
N ARG A 69 1.95 8.88 4.25
CA ARG A 69 2.66 9.32 5.47
C ARG A 69 1.74 9.60 6.68
N ASN A 70 0.43 9.47 6.53
CA ASN A 70 -0.58 9.96 7.49
C ASN A 70 -0.48 9.35 8.91
N ASP A 71 -0.06 8.10 9.04
CA ASP A 71 0.19 7.44 10.35
C ASP A 71 1.20 8.19 11.24
N TRP A 72 2.12 8.97 10.66
CA TRP A 72 3.13 9.73 11.39
C TRP A 72 2.69 11.14 11.80
N PHE A 73 1.49 11.57 11.43
CA PHE A 73 1.01 12.91 11.73
C PHE A 73 -0.28 12.89 12.58
N PRO A 74 -0.53 13.90 13.43
CA PRO A 74 -1.67 13.91 14.36
C PRO A 74 -3.00 14.25 13.67
N ASP A 75 -2.96 15.14 12.67
CA ASP A 75 -4.16 15.71 12.03
C ASP A 75 -4.87 14.70 11.12
N TRP A 76 -4.18 13.63 10.74
CA TRP A 76 -4.70 12.51 9.97
C TRP A 76 -4.82 11.27 10.85
N ALA A 77 -5.38 11.42 12.05
CA ALA A 77 -5.82 10.28 12.85
C ALA A 77 -6.48 9.29 11.88
N ASN A 78 -5.94 8.06 11.79
CA ASN A 78 -6.34 7.00 10.86
C ASN A 78 -7.78 6.56 11.14
N ASP A 79 -8.69 7.50 10.96
CA ASP A 79 -10.08 7.40 11.25
C ASP A 79 -10.68 6.54 10.16
N LEU A 80 -11.31 5.46 10.57
CA LEU A 80 -12.00 4.56 9.66
C LEU A 80 -13.11 5.28 8.87
N ARG A 81 -13.52 6.49 9.29
CA ARG A 81 -14.46 7.37 8.61
C ARG A 81 -13.83 8.15 7.45
N THR A 82 -12.50 8.25 7.38
CA THR A 82 -11.77 8.88 6.27
C THR A 82 -10.81 7.89 5.62
N PRO A 83 -11.32 6.81 5.00
CA PRO A 83 -10.45 5.79 4.40
C PRO A 83 -9.83 6.33 3.11
N GLN A 84 -8.66 6.94 3.22
CA GLN A 84 -7.80 7.22 2.06
C GLN A 84 -6.98 5.98 1.70
N SER A 85 -6.71 5.12 2.68
CA SER A 85 -6.02 3.83 2.54
C SER A 85 -6.22 2.97 3.80
N MET A 86 -5.91 1.67 3.71
CA MET A 86 -5.79 0.80 4.89
C MET A 86 -4.52 1.17 5.65
N ALA A 87 -4.60 2.17 6.54
CA ALA A 87 -3.44 2.77 7.17
C ALA A 87 -2.54 1.79 7.94
N TRP A 88 -3.09 0.66 8.42
CA TRP A 88 -2.31 -0.41 9.04
C TRP A 88 -1.36 -1.13 8.05
N ASN A 89 -1.58 -0.98 6.74
CA ASN A 89 -0.73 -1.49 5.67
C ASN A 89 0.22 -0.43 5.09
N HIS A 90 0.29 0.78 5.64
CA HIS A 90 1.17 1.83 5.10
C HIS A 90 2.61 1.35 4.92
N HIS A 91 3.17 0.59 5.87
CA HIS A 91 4.52 0.06 5.73
C HIS A 91 4.69 -0.79 4.47
N TYR A 92 3.74 -1.67 4.18
CA TYR A 92 3.74 -2.49 2.96
C TYR A 92 3.61 -1.63 1.69
N TYR A 93 2.72 -0.65 1.66
CA TYR A 93 2.60 0.25 0.51
C TYR A 93 3.86 1.08 0.27
N ARG A 94 4.56 1.49 1.34
CA ARG A 94 5.86 2.15 1.22
C ARG A 94 6.95 1.22 0.69
N GLN A 95 6.89 -0.08 0.99
CA GLN A 95 7.80 -1.07 0.39
C GLN A 95 7.57 -1.19 -1.12
N ILE A 96 6.31 -1.25 -1.58
CA ILE A 96 5.98 -1.24 -3.00
C ILE A 96 6.51 0.03 -3.67
N TYR A 97 6.23 1.20 -3.10
CA TYR A 97 6.69 2.49 -3.63
C TYR A 97 8.22 2.59 -3.68
N ALA A 98 8.91 2.11 -2.63
CA ALA A 98 10.37 2.05 -2.60
C ALA A 98 10.93 1.11 -3.68
N ALA A 99 10.29 -0.05 -3.91
CA ALA A 99 10.71 -0.99 -4.94
C ALA A 99 10.56 -0.40 -6.34
N ALA A 100 9.48 0.32 -6.61
CA ALA A 100 9.27 1.05 -7.86
C ALA A 100 10.34 2.12 -8.08
N LEU A 101 10.69 2.89 -7.05
CA LEU A 101 11.78 3.87 -7.13
C LEU A 101 13.15 3.22 -7.36
N MET A 102 13.40 2.05 -6.78
CA MET A 102 14.64 1.29 -7.03
C MET A 102 14.72 0.80 -8.48
N GLU A 103 13.63 0.24 -9.01
CA GLU A 103 13.57 -0.20 -10.42
C GLU A 103 13.76 0.96 -11.40
N ALA A 104 13.24 2.14 -11.06
CA ALA A 104 13.47 3.38 -11.79
C ALA A 104 14.91 3.95 -11.65
N GLY A 105 15.79 3.30 -10.88
CA GLY A 105 17.19 3.68 -10.73
C GLY A 105 17.48 4.76 -9.68
N SER A 106 16.56 5.03 -8.75
CA SER A 106 16.76 6.03 -7.69
C SER A 106 17.70 5.51 -6.60
N GLU A 107 18.89 6.13 -6.49
CA GLU A 107 19.83 5.87 -5.39
C GLU A 107 19.26 6.22 -4.00
N ASN A 108 18.24 7.08 -3.96
CA ASN A 108 17.62 7.58 -2.74
C ASN A 108 16.46 6.70 -2.25
N ALA A 109 16.09 5.65 -2.99
CA ALA A 109 14.99 4.76 -2.63
C ALA A 109 15.14 4.09 -1.25
N LYS A 110 16.37 3.95 -0.76
CA LYS A 110 16.66 3.46 0.61
C LYS A 110 16.01 4.29 1.74
N TYR A 111 15.73 5.58 1.49
CA TYR A 111 15.09 6.45 2.47
C TYR A 111 13.56 6.33 2.44
N THR A 112 12.99 5.78 1.36
CA THR A 112 11.56 5.85 1.05
C THR A 112 10.69 5.21 2.12
N ILE A 113 11.03 4.01 2.59
CA ILE A 113 10.20 3.27 3.57
C ILE A 113 10.07 4.04 4.90
N LYS A 114 11.13 4.73 5.31
CA LYS A 114 11.18 5.54 6.54
C LYS A 114 10.88 7.01 6.31
N SER A 115 10.65 7.44 5.07
CA SER A 115 10.48 8.86 4.75
C SER A 115 9.26 9.50 5.40
N ALA A 116 8.21 8.75 5.74
CA ALA A 116 7.09 9.29 6.52
C ALA A 116 7.55 9.77 7.92
N LEU A 117 8.39 8.98 8.58
CA LEU A 117 9.03 9.34 9.85
C LEU A 117 9.98 10.53 9.68
N TYR A 118 10.83 10.53 8.64
CA TYR A 118 11.75 11.64 8.38
C TYR A 118 11.00 12.95 8.10
N GLN A 119 9.89 12.88 7.35
CA GLN A 119 9.01 14.02 7.08
C GLN A 119 8.37 14.54 8.38
N ALA A 120 7.93 13.66 9.29
CA ALA A 120 7.38 14.07 10.58
C ALA A 120 8.41 14.77 11.47
N VAL A 121 9.67 14.31 11.48
CA VAL A 121 10.78 15.01 12.15
C VAL A 121 10.97 16.41 11.54
N TRP A 122 11.05 16.51 10.22
CA TRP A 122 11.20 17.80 9.54
C TRP A 122 10.07 18.78 9.85
N CYS A 123 8.82 18.31 9.84
CA CYS A 123 7.67 19.12 10.20
C CYS A 123 7.71 19.57 11.67
N ALA A 124 8.12 18.69 12.58
CA ALA A 124 8.31 19.02 13.99
C ALA A 124 9.44 20.05 14.23
N ILE A 125 10.46 20.08 13.37
CA ILE A 125 11.54 21.09 13.40
C ILE A 125 11.03 22.45 12.89
N THR A 126 10.32 22.44 11.77
CA THR A 126 9.85 23.67 11.09
C THR A 126 8.59 24.28 11.70
N GLY A 127 8.00 23.65 12.71
CA GLY A 127 6.80 24.11 13.40
C GLY A 127 5.48 23.74 12.72
N SER A 128 5.53 22.94 11.65
CA SER A 128 4.35 22.42 10.93
C SER A 128 3.85 21.07 11.46
N GLY A 129 4.48 20.51 12.49
CA GLY A 129 4.12 19.24 13.11
C GLY A 129 4.18 19.27 14.64
N SER A 130 3.81 18.15 15.27
CA SER A 130 3.80 18.01 16.74
C SER A 130 4.99 17.21 17.24
N GLN A 131 5.90 17.87 17.96
CA GLN A 131 7.03 17.19 18.63
C GLN A 131 6.55 16.14 19.64
N THR A 132 5.45 16.42 20.34
CA THR A 132 4.91 15.50 21.35
C THR A 132 4.36 14.23 20.71
N ASP A 133 3.61 14.35 19.61
CA ASP A 133 3.06 13.21 18.86
C ASP A 133 4.18 12.36 18.24
N LEU A 134 5.15 13.02 17.60
CA LEU A 134 6.33 12.39 17.05
C LEU A 134 7.10 11.58 18.10
N VAL A 135 7.44 12.19 19.24
CA VAL A 135 8.17 11.52 20.32
C VAL A 135 7.39 10.32 20.85
N GLU A 136 6.07 10.45 21.01
CA GLU A 136 5.23 9.34 21.44
C GLU A 136 5.25 8.18 20.46
N LYS A 137 5.09 8.43 19.16
CA LYS A 137 5.13 7.40 18.11
C LYS A 137 6.50 6.73 18.04
N VAL A 138 7.59 7.50 18.06
CA VAL A 138 8.97 6.98 18.07
C VAL A 138 9.23 6.10 19.29
N LEU A 139 8.76 6.48 20.48
CA LEU A 139 8.92 5.66 21.68
C LEU A 139 8.17 4.32 21.57
N ARG A 140 7.00 4.30 20.91
CA ARG A 140 6.22 3.08 20.66
C ARG A 140 6.90 2.10 19.69
N GLU A 141 7.82 2.57 18.86
CA GLU A 141 8.65 1.72 17.99
C GLU A 141 9.77 0.98 18.75
N ILE A 142 10.08 1.39 19.99
CA ILE A 142 11.11 0.72 20.79
C ILE A 142 10.62 -0.68 21.22
N PRO A 143 11.42 -1.74 21.01
CA PRO A 143 11.05 -3.09 21.44
C PRO A 143 10.70 -3.15 22.93
N ASN A 144 9.59 -3.82 23.25
CA ASN A 144 9.06 -3.97 24.61
C ASN A 144 8.61 -2.66 25.31
N PHE A 145 8.52 -1.54 24.59
CA PHE A 145 8.07 -0.26 25.18
C PHE A 145 6.55 -0.18 25.37
N ARG A 146 5.77 -1.06 24.74
CA ARG A 146 4.29 -1.06 24.77
C ARG A 146 3.68 -1.05 26.18
N GLY A 147 4.35 -1.65 27.17
CA GLY A 147 3.88 -1.68 28.56
C GLY A 147 4.18 -0.41 29.36
N THR A 148 4.87 0.56 28.79
CA THR A 148 5.34 1.77 29.49
C THR A 148 4.42 2.95 29.17
N ASN A 149 3.99 3.69 30.20
CA ASN A 149 3.30 4.96 30.00
C ASN A 149 4.28 6.01 29.46
N VAL A 150 4.00 6.51 28.26
CA VAL A 150 4.85 7.48 27.54
C VAL A 150 5.00 8.79 28.30
N ASN A 151 3.94 9.26 28.96
CA ASN A 151 3.96 10.53 29.71
C ASN A 151 4.79 10.41 30.98
N ASP A 152 4.64 9.31 31.73
CA ASP A 152 5.45 9.04 32.91
C ASP A 152 6.93 8.86 32.53
N PHE A 153 7.20 8.16 31.43
CA PHE A 153 8.56 7.99 30.91
C PHE A 153 9.20 9.34 30.54
N LYS A 154 8.49 10.20 29.80
CA LYS A 154 8.94 11.55 29.48
C LYS A 154 9.22 12.33 30.77
N LEU A 155 8.28 12.35 31.71
CA LEU A 155 8.43 13.09 32.96
C LEU A 155 9.68 12.63 33.74
N ALA A 156 9.86 11.32 33.90
CA ALA A 156 11.02 10.74 34.59
C ALA A 156 12.34 11.06 33.87
N LEU A 157 12.38 11.01 32.54
CA LEU A 157 13.56 11.39 31.77
C LEU A 157 13.89 12.89 31.94
N GLY A 158 12.87 13.74 31.95
CA GLY A 158 13.01 15.20 32.12
C GLY A 158 13.48 15.65 33.51
N GLN A 159 13.38 14.78 34.53
CA GLN A 159 13.95 15.06 35.85
C GLN A 159 15.48 15.03 35.85
N GLY A 160 16.10 14.47 34.80
CA GLY A 160 17.55 14.42 34.58
C GLY A 160 18.24 13.53 35.63
N LYS A 161 18.70 12.34 35.23
CA LYS A 161 19.52 11.33 35.99
C LYS A 161 19.25 9.89 35.55
N TRP A 162 18.32 9.65 34.62
CA TRP A 162 17.98 8.30 34.19
C TRP A 162 18.92 7.77 33.09
N THR A 163 20.19 7.54 33.45
CA THR A 163 21.25 7.13 32.52
C THR A 163 20.94 5.83 31.77
N ALA A 164 20.24 4.89 32.41
CA ALA A 164 19.81 3.64 31.77
C ALA A 164 18.83 3.91 30.60
N ALA A 165 17.86 4.80 30.78
CA ALA A 165 16.92 5.19 29.73
C ALA A 165 17.63 5.95 28.60
N GLU A 166 18.52 6.89 28.93
CA GLU A 166 19.32 7.59 27.92
C GLU A 166 20.19 6.64 27.09
N ASN A 167 20.86 5.67 27.73
CA ASN A 167 21.67 4.67 27.03
C ASN A 167 20.82 3.75 26.16
N MET A 168 19.60 3.43 26.59
CA MET A 168 18.64 2.69 25.78
C MET A 168 18.23 3.51 24.56
N LEU A 169 17.86 4.78 24.72
CA LEU A 169 17.47 5.67 23.62
C LEU A 169 18.61 5.83 22.61
N LYS A 170 19.85 6.08 23.08
CA LYS A 170 21.04 6.18 22.21
C LYS A 170 21.29 4.91 21.39
N LYS A 171 20.85 3.74 21.86
CA LYS A 171 20.99 2.47 21.12
C LYS A 171 19.81 2.17 20.19
N GLN A 172 18.61 2.60 20.56
CA GLN A 172 17.39 2.26 19.81
C GLN A 172 17.04 3.29 18.74
N LEU A 173 17.22 4.59 19.02
CA LEU A 173 16.92 5.64 18.05
C LEU A 173 17.66 5.45 16.72
N PRO A 174 18.98 5.16 16.67
CA PRO A 174 19.65 4.92 15.39
C PRO A 174 19.02 3.78 14.57
N LYS A 175 18.54 2.72 15.22
CA LYS A 175 17.91 1.56 14.55
C LYS A 175 16.54 1.90 13.98
N ILE A 176 15.75 2.71 14.69
CA ILE A 176 14.42 3.13 14.23
C ILE A 176 14.54 3.99 12.96
N PHE A 177 15.57 4.83 12.90
CA PHE A 177 15.82 5.78 11.81
C PHE A 177 16.74 5.23 10.72
N GLU A 178 17.23 4.01 10.83
CA GLU A 178 18.08 3.39 9.83
C GLU A 178 17.30 3.23 8.50
N PRO A 179 17.87 3.68 7.36
CA PRO A 179 17.26 3.48 6.04
C PRO A 179 17.00 2.00 5.78
N GLU A 180 15.91 1.72 5.07
CA GLU A 180 15.42 0.36 4.84
C GLU A 180 15.22 0.16 3.34
N LEU A 181 15.71 -0.97 2.83
CA LEU A 181 15.46 -1.38 1.45
C LEU A 181 14.21 -2.27 1.38
N PRO A 182 13.41 -2.17 0.31
CA PRO A 182 12.28 -3.06 0.09
C PRO A 182 12.75 -4.51 -0.11
N PRO A 183 11.88 -5.50 0.17
CA PRO A 183 12.16 -6.90 -0.11
C PRO A 183 12.53 -7.13 -1.59
N GLU A 184 13.54 -7.98 -1.82
CA GLU A 184 13.96 -8.33 -3.17
C GLU A 184 12.85 -9.07 -3.93
N GLY A 185 12.67 -8.70 -5.20
CA GLY A 185 11.65 -9.26 -6.08
C GLY A 185 10.21 -8.97 -5.65
N LEU A 186 9.96 -7.94 -4.82
CA LEU A 186 8.62 -7.59 -4.36
C LEU A 186 7.66 -7.30 -5.53
N LEU A 187 8.09 -6.50 -6.51
CA LEU A 187 7.25 -6.16 -7.67
C LEU A 187 6.91 -7.38 -8.51
N ALA A 188 7.90 -8.20 -8.86
CA ALA A 188 7.67 -9.43 -9.62
C ALA A 188 6.69 -10.41 -8.92
N LYS A 189 6.72 -10.49 -7.59
CA LYS A 189 5.73 -11.28 -6.83
C LYS A 189 4.34 -10.67 -6.91
N LEU A 190 4.26 -9.34 -6.82
CA LEU A 190 2.99 -8.62 -6.91
C LEU A 190 2.37 -8.76 -8.31
N ASP A 191 3.17 -8.64 -9.37
CA ASP A 191 2.73 -8.85 -10.74
C ASP A 191 2.16 -10.26 -10.93
N PHE A 192 2.86 -11.27 -10.41
CA PHE A 192 2.36 -12.65 -10.43
C PHE A 192 1.04 -12.82 -9.67
N GLU A 193 0.89 -12.18 -8.51
CA GLU A 193 -0.36 -12.22 -7.73
C GLU A 193 -1.51 -11.51 -8.44
N LEU A 194 -1.25 -10.36 -9.07
CA LEU A 194 -2.22 -9.59 -9.85
C LEU A 194 -2.65 -10.34 -11.11
N ASP A 195 -1.71 -10.94 -11.83
CA ASP A 195 -1.97 -11.80 -12.99
C ASP A 195 -2.83 -12.99 -12.59
N MET A 196 -2.53 -13.65 -11.47
CA MET A 196 -3.32 -14.77 -10.99
C MET A 196 -4.75 -14.35 -10.63
N GLN A 197 -4.94 -13.20 -10.00
CA GLN A 197 -6.26 -12.67 -9.65
C GLN A 197 -7.07 -12.31 -10.89
N THR A 198 -6.46 -11.60 -11.86
CA THR A 198 -7.15 -11.18 -13.09
C THR A 198 -7.48 -12.36 -13.99
N THR A 199 -6.54 -13.31 -14.15
CA THR A 199 -6.72 -14.50 -14.99
C THR A 199 -7.73 -15.48 -14.40
N TRP A 200 -7.81 -15.62 -13.07
CA TRP A 200 -8.80 -16.48 -12.43
C TRP A 200 -10.22 -16.01 -12.74
N TRP A 201 -10.50 -14.71 -12.66
CA TRP A 201 -11.85 -14.20 -12.93
C TRP A 201 -12.25 -14.35 -14.40
N THR A 202 -11.34 -14.10 -15.35
CA THR A 202 -11.60 -14.34 -16.77
C THR A 202 -11.75 -15.83 -17.09
N SER A 203 -11.05 -16.71 -16.38
CA SER A 203 -11.20 -18.17 -16.55
C SER A 203 -12.59 -18.67 -16.13
N CYS A 204 -13.26 -17.99 -15.19
CA CYS A 204 -14.65 -18.30 -14.85
C CYS A 204 -15.59 -17.96 -16.01
N ASP A 205 -15.37 -16.83 -16.70
CA ASP A 205 -16.17 -16.47 -17.88
C ASP A 205 -15.94 -17.45 -19.03
N GLU A 206 -14.69 -17.88 -19.26
CA GLU A 206 -14.37 -18.94 -20.23
C GLU A 206 -15.04 -20.27 -19.88
N LEU A 207 -15.02 -20.67 -18.60
CA LEU A 207 -15.71 -21.87 -18.12
C LEU A 207 -17.22 -21.76 -18.30
N ILE A 208 -17.83 -20.62 -17.94
CA ILE A 208 -19.26 -20.36 -18.14
C ILE A 208 -19.60 -20.46 -19.62
N ALA A 209 -18.83 -19.82 -20.51
CA ALA A 209 -19.03 -19.88 -21.95
C ALA A 209 -18.90 -21.32 -22.48
N LEU A 210 -17.94 -22.10 -21.98
CA LEU A 210 -17.78 -23.51 -22.33
C LEU A 210 -19.00 -24.36 -21.91
N PHE A 211 -19.52 -24.14 -20.70
CA PHE A 211 -20.70 -24.84 -20.19
C PHE A 211 -21.97 -24.43 -20.96
N GLU A 212 -22.13 -23.16 -21.29
CA GLU A 212 -23.25 -22.68 -22.11
C GLU A 212 -23.20 -23.25 -23.53
N ALA A 213 -22.01 -23.28 -24.16
CA ALA A 213 -21.83 -23.87 -25.48
C ALA A 213 -22.16 -25.37 -25.47
N LYS A 214 -21.70 -26.11 -24.44
CA LYS A 214 -22.01 -27.53 -24.27
C LYS A 214 -23.50 -27.77 -24.04
N ARG A 215 -24.19 -26.88 -23.33
CA ARG A 215 -25.64 -26.97 -23.13
C ARG A 215 -26.41 -26.76 -24.44
N ARG A 216 -26.04 -25.76 -25.24
CA ARG A 216 -26.63 -25.52 -26.57
C ARG A 216 -26.50 -26.72 -27.50
N VAL A 217 -25.30 -27.33 -27.55
CA VAL A 217 -25.08 -28.55 -28.36
C VAL A 217 -25.93 -29.73 -27.87
N ALA A 218 -26.14 -29.87 -26.56
CA ALA A 218 -27.00 -30.91 -26.01
C ALA A 218 -28.48 -30.68 -26.35
N ASP A 219 -28.95 -29.42 -26.28
CA ASP A 219 -30.31 -29.03 -26.63
C ASP A 219 -30.57 -29.23 -28.15
N ASP A 220 -29.64 -28.83 -29.02
CA ASP A 220 -29.72 -29.03 -30.48
C ASP A 220 -29.75 -30.52 -30.87
N SER A 221 -28.97 -31.36 -30.17
CA SER A 221 -28.95 -32.82 -30.40
C SER A 221 -30.21 -33.54 -29.93
N ALA A 222 -30.96 -32.94 -28.99
CA ALA A 222 -32.24 -33.47 -28.54
C ALA A 222 -33.35 -33.16 -29.56
N GLU A 223 -33.34 -31.98 -30.17
CA GLU A 223 -34.29 -31.58 -31.23
C GLU A 223 -34.10 -32.41 -32.52
N GLU A 224 -32.87 -32.69 -32.95
CA GLU A 224 -32.61 -33.57 -34.12
C GLU A 224 -33.06 -35.02 -33.91
N SER A 225 -33.10 -35.49 -32.65
CA SER A 225 -33.54 -36.85 -32.33
C SER A 225 -35.06 -37.02 -32.41
N ASP A 226 -35.83 -35.96 -32.16
CA ASP A 226 -37.30 -35.98 -32.15
C ASP A 226 -37.88 -35.95 -33.58
N ASP A 227 -37.20 -35.30 -34.53
CA ASP A 227 -37.59 -35.28 -35.95
C ASP A 227 -37.36 -36.62 -36.67
N SER A 228 -36.45 -37.47 -36.15
CA SER A 228 -36.19 -38.80 -36.71
C SER A 228 -37.28 -39.84 -36.39
N ALA A 229 -38.12 -39.58 -35.38
CA ALA A 229 -39.20 -40.47 -34.97
C ALA A 229 -40.50 -40.32 -35.80
N ALA A 230 -40.60 -39.30 -36.65
CA ALA A 230 -41.82 -38.98 -37.40
C ALA A 230 -41.96 -39.67 -38.78
N SER A 231 -40.99 -40.48 -39.25
CA SER A 231 -41.00 -41.01 -40.63
C SER A 231 -41.42 -42.48 -40.81
N TRP A 232 -41.82 -43.20 -39.75
CA TRP A 232 -42.27 -44.60 -39.87
C TRP A 232 -43.70 -44.79 -39.39
N ASN A 233 -44.70 -44.44 -40.22
CA ASN A 233 -45.99 -45.16 -40.23
C ASN A 233 -46.90 -44.73 -41.40
N THR A 234 -46.62 -45.24 -42.59
CA THR A 234 -47.61 -45.27 -43.69
C THR A 234 -47.37 -46.46 -44.61
N THR A 235 -47.83 -47.66 -44.23
CA THR A 235 -48.26 -48.64 -45.24
C THR A 235 -49.28 -49.64 -44.67
N GLU A 236 -50.52 -49.45 -45.15
CA GLU A 236 -51.54 -50.44 -45.52
C GLU A 236 -51.87 -51.63 -44.60
N PHE A 237 -53.12 -51.66 -44.12
CA PHE A 237 -54.03 -52.79 -44.40
C PHE A 237 -55.46 -52.26 -44.52
N ARG A 238 -56.05 -52.39 -45.72
CA ARG A 238 -57.45 -52.08 -45.99
C ARG A 238 -58.19 -53.37 -46.33
N THR A 239 -59.36 -53.53 -45.70
CA THR A 239 -60.51 -54.39 -46.05
C THR A 239 -60.33 -55.90 -45.77
N SER A 240 -61.32 -56.64 -45.25
CA SER A 240 -62.77 -56.51 -45.39
C SER A 240 -63.52 -57.41 -44.35
N PRO A 241 -64.86 -57.61 -44.38
CA PRO A 241 -65.81 -57.02 -43.43
C PRO A 241 -66.59 -58.04 -42.57
N HIS A 242 -67.39 -57.49 -41.64
CA HIS A 242 -68.47 -58.12 -40.86
C HIS A 242 -69.03 -59.48 -41.35
N VAL A 243 -69.03 -60.53 -40.51
CA VAL A 243 -70.00 -61.65 -40.53
C VAL A 243 -70.23 -62.18 -39.10
N LEU A 244 -71.51 -62.17 -38.69
CA LEU A 244 -72.07 -62.60 -37.41
C LEU A 244 -72.15 -64.14 -37.27
N ILE A 245 -71.95 -64.69 -36.06
CA ILE A 245 -73.02 -65.13 -35.14
C ILE A 245 -72.51 -64.96 -33.70
#